data_AF-A0A2N1UZ03-F1
#
_entry.id   AF-A0A2N1UZ03-F1
#
_cell.length_a   1.000
_cell.length_b   1.000
_cell.length_c   1.000
_cell.angle_alpha   90.00
_cell.angle_beta   90.00
_cell.angle_gamma   90.00
#
_symmetry.space_group_name_H-M   'P 1'
#
loop_
_entity.id
_entity.type
_entity.pdbx_description
1 polymer ?
#
loop_
_entity_poly.entity_id
_entity_poly.type
_entity_poly.pdbx_seq_one_letter_code
_entity_poly.pdbx_strand_id
1 'polypeptide(L)' 'MPIIRLILVAFVTVYFTIKELWMLTFSSRIDTRMYVGWSRALNKIIGIDIEIEGMGNIKANQNYIFVCNHS' A
#
# COMPACT_ATOMS: atom_id res chain seq x y z
N MET A 1 3.31 20.45 12.39
CA MET A 1 3.48 19.21 13.18
C MET A 1 4.19 18.11 12.39
N PRO A 2 5.48 18.27 12.03
CA PRO A 2 6.23 17.23 11.28
C PRO A 2 6.61 16.02 12.16
N ILE A 3 6.91 16.23 13.44
CA ILE A 3 7.34 15.17 14.37
C ILE A 3 6.25 14.11 14.56
N ILE A 4 4.99 14.53 14.75
CA ILE A 4 3.85 13.61 14.91
C ILE A 4 3.66 12.75 13.65
N ARG A 5 3.79 13.34 12.46
CA ARG A 5 3.70 12.58 11.19
C ARG A 5 4.83 11.56 11.08
N LEU A 6 6.05 11.93 11.45
CA LEU A 6 7.21 11.03 11.49
C LEU A 6 6.99 9.85 12.43
N ILE A 7 6.47 10.10 13.63
CA ILE A 7 6.12 9.07 14.60
C ILE A 7 5.06 8.11 14.02
N LEU A 8 4.02 8.65 13.39
CA LEU A 8 2.97 7.83 12.75
C LEU A 8 3.51 6.99 11.59
N VAL A 9 4.39 7.54 10.75
CA VAL A 9 5.08 6.79 9.68
C VAL A 9 5.87 5.63 10.26
N ALA A 10 6.63 5.85 11.33
CA ALA A 10 7.40 4.81 11.99
C ALA A 10 6.47 3.71 12.55
N PHE A 11 5.41 4.06 13.26
CA PHE A 11 4.45 3.09 13.81
C PHE A 11 3.76 2.26 12.73
N VAL A 12 3.29 2.90 11.66
CA VAL A 12 2.65 2.20 10.53
C VAL A 12 3.63 1.23 9.86
N THR A 13 4.86 1.66 9.65
CA THR A 13 5.89 0.81 9.03
C THR A 13 6.22 -0.40 9.90
N VAL A 14 6.39 -0.20 11.21
CA VAL A 14 6.62 -1.30 12.18
C VAL A 14 5.44 -2.27 12.19
N TYR A 15 4.20 -1.77 12.24
CA TYR A 15 3.00 -2.61 12.23
C TYR A 15 2.93 -3.50 10.98
N PHE A 16 3.12 -2.92 9.78
CA PHE A 16 3.08 -3.69 8.54
C PHE A 16 4.24 -4.67 8.42
N THR A 17 5.44 -4.32 8.92
CA THR A 17 6.59 -5.23 8.95
C THR A 17 6.33 -6.44 9.84
N ILE A 18 5.79 -6.23 11.05
CA ILE A 18 5.43 -7.35 11.96
C ILE A 18 4.37 -8.24 11.31
N LYS A 19 3.38 -7.64 10.66
CA LYS A 19 2.33 -8.37 9.94
C LYS A 19 2.89 -9.21 8.78
N GLU A 20 3.86 -8.67 8.03
CA GLU A 20 4.57 -9.39 6.97
C GLU A 20 5.34 -10.58 7.52
N LEU A 21 6.13 -10.37 8.58
CA LEU A 21 6.87 -11.44 9.23
C LEU A 21 5.96 -12.54 9.74
N TRP A 22 4.82 -12.18 10.34
CA TRP A 22 3.78 -13.13 10.72
C TRP A 22 3.26 -13.90 9.51
N MET A 23 2.89 -13.20 8.43
CA MET A 23 2.40 -13.84 7.21
C MET A 23 3.43 -14.82 6.66
N LEU A 24 4.70 -14.43 6.52
CA LEU A 24 5.77 -15.28 6.02
C LEU A 24 6.06 -16.48 6.94
N THR A 25 5.87 -16.32 8.25
CA THR A 25 6.04 -17.40 9.24
C THR A 25 4.96 -18.47 9.09
N PHE A 26 3.72 -18.08 8.77
CA PHE A 26 2.56 -18.99 8.71
C PHE A 26 2.08 -19.30 7.29
N SER A 27 2.59 -18.61 6.27
CA SER A 27 2.19 -18.73 4.87
C SER A 27 3.29 -18.28 3.92
N SER A 28 3.62 -19.11 2.93
CA SER A 28 4.60 -18.76 1.89
C SER A 28 4.04 -17.81 0.81
N ARG A 29 2.78 -17.36 0.96
CA ARG A 29 2.11 -16.50 -0.03
C ARG A 29 2.29 -15.05 0.34
N ILE A 30 2.89 -14.28 -0.57
CA ILE A 30 2.97 -12.83 -0.48
C ILE A 30 1.59 -12.26 -0.86
N ASP A 31 0.90 -11.63 0.10
CA ASP A 31 -0.34 -10.90 -0.15
C ASP A 31 -0.04 -9.46 -0.59
N THR A 32 -0.14 -9.21 -1.90
CA THR A 32 0.10 -7.88 -2.48
C THR A 32 -0.87 -6.82 -1.97
N ARG A 33 -2.04 -7.21 -1.43
CA ARG A 33 -2.99 -6.28 -0.79
C ARG A 33 -2.40 -5.60 0.44
N MET A 34 -1.42 -6.25 1.08
CA MET A 34 -0.75 -5.70 2.26
C MET A 34 0.10 -4.48 1.90
N TYR A 35 0.84 -4.52 0.79
CA TYR A 35 1.62 -3.38 0.31
C TYR A 35 0.74 -2.21 -0.13
N VAL A 36 -0.41 -2.49 -0.75
CA VAL A 36 -1.40 -1.45 -1.08
C VAL A 36 -1.94 -0.77 0.19
N GLY A 37 -2.22 -1.55 1.24
CA GLY A 37 -2.64 -1.02 2.54
C GLY A 37 -1.58 -0.14 3.21
N TRP A 38 -0.32 -0.57 3.18
CA TRP A 38 0.81 0.19 3.71
C TRP A 38 1.01 1.52 2.97
N SER A 39 1.04 1.47 1.63
CA SER A 39 1.16 2.66 0.79
C SER A 39 0.02 3.67 1.03
N ARG A 40 -1.24 3.21 1.11
CA ARG A 40 -2.37 4.07 1.44
C ARG A 40 -2.24 4.74 2.82
N ALA A 41 -1.81 3.98 3.83
CA ALA A 41 -1.63 4.51 5.18
C ALA A 41 -0.52 5.58 5.23
N LEU A 42 0.61 5.36 4.55
CA LEU A 42 1.68 6.33 4.44
C LEU A 42 1.24 7.62 3.75
N ASN A 43 0.60 7.49 2.58
CA ASN A 43 0.09 8.64 1.83
C ASN A 43 -0.89 9.48 2.68
N LYS A 44 -1.80 8.83 3.40
CA LYS A 44 -2.72 9.51 4.33
C LYS A 44 -2.00 10.28 5.44
N ILE A 45 -0.93 9.73 6.03
CA ILE A 45 -0.16 10.41 7.09
C ILE A 45 0.60 11.63 6.55
N ILE A 46 1.13 11.51 5.33
CA ILE A 46 1.87 12.58 4.65
C ILE A 46 0.91 13.68 4.17
N GLY A 47 -0.38 13.33 3.98
CA GLY A 47 -1.43 14.23 3.50
C GLY A 47 -1.60 14.19 1.99
N ILE A 48 -1.17 13.09 1.35
CA ILE A 48 -1.40 12.81 -0.06
C ILE A 48 -2.71 12.03 -0.18
N ASP A 49 -3.68 12.59 -0.88
CA ASP A 49 -4.88 11.86 -1.28
C ASP A 49 -4.68 11.30 -2.69
N ILE A 50 -5.04 10.05 -2.90
CA ILE A 50 -4.88 9.36 -4.18
C ILE A 50 -6.27 9.10 -4.73
N GLU A 51 -6.63 9.86 -5.76
CA GLU A 51 -7.83 9.63 -6.53
C GLU A 51 -7.53 8.63 -7.65
N ILE A 52 -8.35 7.57 -7.72
CA ILE A 52 -8.25 6.56 -8.78
C ILE A 52 -9.48 6.72 -9.67
N GLU A 53 -9.27 7.28 -10.84
CA GLU A 53 -10.32 7.40 -11.85
C GLU A 53 -10.29 6.20 -12.82
N GLY A 54 -11.45 5.89 -13.41
CA GLY A 54 -11.53 4.88 -14.48
C GLY A 54 -11.41 3.42 -14.03
N MET A 55 -11.50 3.12 -12.73
CA MET A 55 -11.44 1.73 -12.23
C MET A 55 -12.53 0.83 -12.82
N GLY A 56 -13.69 1.39 -13.17
CA GLY A 56 -14.78 0.69 -13.87
C GLY A 56 -14.42 0.21 -15.28
N ASN A 57 -13.33 0.70 -15.88
CA ASN A 57 -12.87 0.26 -17.19
C ASN A 57 -12.10 -1.07 -17.14
N ILE A 58 -11.70 -1.53 -15.94
CA ILE A 58 -10.94 -2.76 -15.75
C ILE A 58 -11.90 -3.94 -15.56
N LYS A 59 -11.99 -4.83 -16.55
CA LYS A 59 -12.75 -6.09 -16.49
C LYS A 59 -11.93 -7.18 -15.79
N ALA A 60 -12.53 -7.87 -14.82
CA ALA A 60 -11.85 -8.83 -13.94
C ALA A 60 -11.25 -10.08 -14.63
N ASN A 61 -11.71 -10.46 -15.82
CA ASN A 61 -11.33 -11.71 -16.50
C ASN A 61 -10.44 -11.48 -17.72
N GLN A 62 -9.66 -10.40 -17.74
CA GLN A 62 -8.76 -10.07 -18.84
C GLN A 62 -7.35 -9.79 -18.33
N ASN A 63 -6.36 -10.11 -19.17
CA ASN A 63 -4.97 -9.77 -18.92
C ASN A 63 -4.72 -8.34 -19.38
N TYR A 64 -3.99 -7.57 -18.57
CA TYR A 64 -3.64 -6.17 -18.85
C TYR A 64 -2.14 -5.97 -18.75
N ILE A 65 -1.63 -5.03 -19.53
CA ILE A 65 -0.33 -4.42 -19.33
C ILE A 65 -0.58 -3.01 -18.82
N PHE A 66 -0.21 -2.75 -17.57
CA PHE A 66 -0.28 -1.41 -17.01
C PHE A 66 0.96 -0.63 -17.45
N VAL A 67 0.74 0.48 -18.15
CA VAL A 67 1.80 1.40 -18.57
C VAL A 67 1.66 2.67 -17.76
N CYS A 68 2.59 2.86 -16.83
CA CYS A 68 2.65 4.07 -16.01
C CYS A 68 3.75 4.99 -16.55
N ASN A 69 3.51 6.30 -16.58
CA ASN A 69 4.60 7.26 -16.69
C ASN A 69 5.43 7.20 -15.39
N HIS A 70 6.76 7.25 -15.52
CA HIS A 70 7.65 7.34 -14.36
C HIS A 70 8.15 8.78 -14.24
N SER A 71 7.77 9.46 -13.15
CA SER A 71 8.12 10.86 -12.83
C SER A 71 8.67 10.98 -11.43
#